data_AF-A0A540WIK8-F1
#
_entry.id   AF-A0A540WIK8-F1
#
_cell.length_a   1.000
_cell.length_b   1.000
_cell.length_c   1.000
_cell.angle_alpha   90.00
_cell.angle_beta   90.00
_cell.angle_gamma   90.00
#
_symmetry.space_group_name_H-M   'P 1'
#
loop_
_entity.id
_entity.type
_entity.pdbx_description
1 polymer ?
#
loop_
_entity_poly.entity_id
_entity_poly.type
_entity_poly.pdbx_seq_one_letter_code
_entity_poly.pdbx_strand_id
1 'polypeptide(L)'
;MSSLVQEIQRDALDPKTGVSDLLRKALVVSTKLKISEDTAWIKAELSGYTDDAELPAYRDLRGLPQVHNHYHGYLPFNMPAEMEQKFC
;
A
#
# COMPACT_ATOMS: atom_id res chain seq x y z
N MET A 1 -13.23 18.51 23.57
CA MET A 1 -13.66 18.10 22.22
C MET A 1 -12.40 17.86 21.41
N SER A 2 -12.14 16.62 20.97
CA SER A 2 -11.01 16.33 20.09
C SER A 2 -11.26 16.94 18.72
N SER A 3 -10.25 17.53 18.12
CA SER A 3 -10.32 17.91 16.70
C SER A 3 -10.29 16.65 15.84
N LEU A 4 -10.86 16.74 14.63
CA LEU A 4 -10.86 15.64 13.66
C LEU A 4 -9.44 15.15 13.31
N VAL A 5 -8.46 16.05 13.34
CA VAL A 5 -7.04 15.71 13.15
C VAL A 5 -6.50 14.89 14.31
N GLN A 6 -6.84 15.24 15.56
CA GLN A 6 -6.44 14.47 16.75
C GLN A 6 -7.06 13.07 16.77
N GLU A 7 -8.26 12.92 16.22
CA GLU A 7 -8.89 11.60 16.11
C GLU A 7 -8.15 10.71 15.11
N ILE A 8 -7.79 11.25 13.93
CA ILE A 8 -6.97 10.50 12.96
C ILE A 8 -5.61 10.14 13.55
N GLN A 9 -4.94 11.08 14.24
CA GLN A 9 -3.65 10.81 14.88
C GLN A 9 -3.76 9.72 15.94
N ARG A 10 -4.80 9.77 16.78
CA ARG A 10 -5.06 8.74 17.79
C ARG A 10 -5.29 7.38 17.12
N ASP A 11 -6.12 7.33 16.11
CA ASP A 11 -6.49 6.08 15.45
C ASP A 11 -5.31 5.51 14.63
N ALA A 12 -4.43 6.35 14.10
CA ALA A 12 -3.18 5.95 13.45
C ALA A 12 -2.16 5.35 14.42
N LEU A 13 -2.21 5.73 15.70
CA LEU A 13 -1.37 5.18 16.76
C LEU A 13 -1.99 3.93 17.43
N ASP A 14 -3.26 3.64 17.17
CA ASP A 14 -3.94 2.46 17.70
C ASP A 14 -3.77 1.26 16.75
N PRO A 15 -3.00 0.23 17.14
CA PRO A 15 -2.78 -0.96 16.31
C PRO A 15 -4.05 -1.78 16.07
N LYS A 16 -5.15 -1.51 16.81
CA LYS A 16 -6.45 -2.16 16.59
C LYS A 16 -7.22 -1.55 15.42
N THR A 17 -6.84 -0.35 14.97
CA THR A 17 -7.51 0.32 13.86
C THR A 17 -7.03 -0.27 12.54
N GLY A 18 -7.96 -0.74 11.72
CA GLY A 18 -7.64 -1.17 10.37
C GLY A 18 -7.19 0.00 9.49
N VAL A 19 -6.15 -0.21 8.67
CA VAL A 19 -5.62 0.80 7.74
C VAL A 19 -6.72 1.34 6.82
N SER A 20 -7.63 0.48 6.35
CA SER A 20 -8.75 0.91 5.51
C SER A 20 -9.73 1.85 6.22
N ASP A 21 -9.97 1.66 7.52
CA ASP A 21 -10.85 2.55 8.31
C ASP A 21 -10.19 3.91 8.55
N LEU A 22 -8.88 3.92 8.80
CA LEU A 22 -8.09 5.13 8.90
C LEU A 22 -8.11 5.93 7.59
N LEU A 23 -7.92 5.27 6.45
CA LEU A 23 -7.98 5.89 5.12
C LEU A 23 -9.36 6.48 4.81
N ARG A 24 -10.45 5.80 5.18
CA ARG A 24 -11.81 6.35 5.02
C ARG A 24 -12.03 7.61 5.85
N LYS A 25 -11.52 7.65 7.10
CA LYS A 25 -11.55 8.86 7.93
C LYS A 25 -10.74 9.98 7.27
N ALA A 26 -9.52 9.69 6.84
CA ALA A 26 -8.67 10.65 6.14
C ALA A 26 -9.34 11.22 4.87
N LEU A 27 -10.06 10.39 4.11
CA LEU A 27 -10.80 10.82 2.92
C LEU A 27 -11.88 11.87 3.24
N VAL A 28 -12.61 11.69 4.35
CA VAL A 28 -13.63 12.67 4.78
C VAL A 28 -12.96 14.00 5.16
N VAL A 29 -11.77 13.95 5.77
CA VAL A 29 -11.03 15.16 6.14
C VAL A 29 -10.46 15.87 4.92
N SER A 30 -9.79 15.14 4.04
CA SER A 30 -9.15 15.71 2.85
C SER A 30 -10.19 16.35 1.92
N THR A 31 -11.37 15.73 1.77
CA THR A 31 -12.49 16.30 1.01
C THR A 31 -13.07 17.56 1.66
N LYS A 32 -13.21 17.57 3.00
CA LYS A 32 -13.69 18.75 3.74
C LYS A 32 -12.72 19.93 3.67
N LEU A 33 -11.41 19.66 3.72
CA LEU A 33 -10.34 20.66 3.64
C LEU A 33 -9.97 21.03 2.20
N LYS A 34 -10.58 20.38 1.19
CA LYS A 34 -10.32 20.60 -0.25
C LYS A 34 -8.85 20.35 -0.65
N ILE A 35 -8.21 19.36 -0.04
CA ILE A 35 -6.85 18.94 -0.39
C ILE A 35 -6.95 17.88 -1.49
N SER A 36 -6.88 18.32 -2.75
CA SER A 36 -7.19 17.50 -3.92
C SER A 36 -6.21 16.35 -4.15
N GLU A 37 -4.92 16.59 -3.90
CA GLU A 37 -3.84 15.60 -4.10
C GLU A 37 -3.99 14.40 -3.17
N ASP A 38 -4.07 14.65 -1.85
CA ASP A 38 -4.31 13.60 -0.85
C ASP A 38 -5.61 12.83 -1.09
N THR A 39 -6.66 13.53 -1.53
CA THR A 39 -7.95 12.90 -1.81
C THR A 39 -7.86 11.91 -2.98
N ALA A 40 -7.10 12.24 -4.03
CA ALA A 40 -6.89 11.35 -5.16
C ALA A 40 -6.07 10.12 -4.74
N TRP A 41 -4.97 10.34 -4.00
CA TRP A 41 -4.13 9.27 -3.48
C TRP A 41 -4.91 8.31 -2.56
N ILE A 42 -5.66 8.82 -1.58
CA ILE A 42 -6.45 7.99 -0.65
C ILE A 42 -7.48 7.15 -1.42
N LYS A 43 -8.11 7.70 -2.46
CA LYS A 43 -9.07 6.96 -3.29
C LYS A 43 -8.41 5.83 -4.06
N ALA A 44 -7.24 6.07 -4.63
CA ALA A 44 -6.46 5.05 -5.33
C ALA A 44 -6.02 3.94 -4.35
N GLU A 45 -5.56 4.30 -3.16
CA GLU A 45 -5.17 3.33 -2.13
C GLU A 45 -6.36 2.45 -1.67
N LEU A 46 -7.56 3.03 -1.57
CA LEU A 46 -8.79 2.32 -1.16
C LEU A 46 -9.45 1.51 -2.28
N SER A 47 -9.42 2.01 -3.53
CA SER A 47 -10.20 1.46 -4.65
C SER A 47 -9.32 0.73 -5.67
N GLY A 48 -8.01 0.78 -5.51
CA GLY A 48 -7.04 0.30 -6.48
C GLY A 48 -6.54 1.41 -7.40
N TYR A 49 -5.36 1.16 -7.98
CA TYR A 49 -4.74 2.00 -8.98
C TYR A 49 -5.19 1.55 -10.38
N THR A 50 -5.31 2.48 -11.32
CA THR A 50 -5.50 2.17 -12.74
C THR A 50 -4.19 1.68 -13.36
N ASP A 51 -4.27 0.93 -14.47
CA ASP A 51 -3.09 0.36 -15.14
C ASP A 51 -2.03 1.41 -15.53
N ASP A 52 -2.48 2.63 -15.86
CA ASP A 52 -1.60 3.75 -16.26
C ASP A 52 -1.22 4.70 -15.09
N ALA A 53 -1.61 4.39 -13.85
CA ALA A 53 -1.30 5.27 -12.72
C ALA A 53 0.16 5.15 -12.29
N GLU A 54 0.78 6.29 -11.97
CA GLU A 54 2.07 6.29 -11.28
C GLU A 54 1.90 5.72 -9.87
N LEU A 55 2.55 4.59 -9.62
CA LEU A 55 2.52 3.90 -8.34
C LEU A 55 3.51 4.57 -7.37
N PRO A 56 3.15 4.75 -6.09
CA PRO A 56 4.10 5.17 -5.08
C PRO A 56 5.23 4.15 -4.93
N ALA A 57 6.46 4.61 -4.68
CA ALA A 57 7.63 3.73 -4.56
C ALA A 57 7.49 2.60 -3.52
N TYR A 58 6.65 2.77 -2.49
CA TYR A 58 6.37 1.72 -1.50
C TYR A 58 5.45 0.60 -2.04
N ARG A 59 4.79 0.81 -3.18
CA ARG A 59 4.03 -0.22 -3.91
C ARG A 59 4.90 -1.05 -4.85
N ASP A 60 6.17 -0.68 -5.05
CA ASP A 60 7.14 -1.53 -5.73
C ASP A 60 7.53 -2.70 -4.83
N LEU A 61 6.86 -3.83 -5.04
CA LEU A 61 7.12 -5.06 -4.32
C LEU A 61 8.25 -5.84 -5.00
N ARG A 62 9.22 -6.23 -4.19
CA ARG A 62 10.35 -7.07 -4.58
C ARG A 62 10.21 -8.41 -3.91
N GLY A 63 10.20 -9.49 -4.69
CA GLY A 63 10.02 -10.85 -4.19
C GLY A 63 11.16 -11.73 -4.64
N LEU A 64 11.48 -12.77 -3.85
CA LEU A 64 12.40 -13.81 -4.28
C LEU A 64 11.62 -14.86 -5.06
N PRO A 65 11.93 -15.09 -6.36
CA PRO A 65 11.24 -16.09 -7.15
C PRO A 65 11.52 -17.49 -6.60
N GLN A 66 10.46 -18.30 -6.52
CA GLN A 66 10.52 -19.67 -6.07
C GLN A 66 9.90 -20.59 -7.10
N VAL A 67 10.48 -21.78 -7.26
CA VAL A 67 9.93 -22.85 -8.10
C VAL A 67 9.23 -23.86 -7.21
N HIS A 68 8.01 -24.25 -7.60
CA HIS A 68 7.29 -25.33 -6.92
C HIS A 68 7.72 -26.68 -7.48
N ASN A 69 8.36 -27.51 -6.65
CA ASN A 69 8.68 -28.90 -6.94
C ASN A 69 7.66 -29.83 -6.24
N HIS A 70 7.04 -30.73 -6.99
CA HIS A 70 5.99 -31.63 -6.47
C HIS A 70 6.45 -32.51 -5.30
N TYR A 71 7.74 -32.84 -5.21
CA TYR A 71 8.31 -33.67 -4.15
C TYR A 71 8.98 -32.87 -3.02
N HIS A 72 9.43 -31.63 -3.30
CA HIS A 72 10.28 -30.86 -2.40
C HIS A 72 9.70 -29.49 -1.99
N GLY A 73 8.49 -29.14 -2.45
CA GLY A 73 7.87 -27.86 -2.16
C GLY A 73 8.55 -26.69 -2.89
N TYR A 74 8.52 -25.51 -2.28
CA TYR A 74 9.09 -24.30 -2.86
C TYR A 74 10.62 -24.25 -2.66
N LEU A 75 11.34 -24.17 -3.77
CA LEU A 75 12.80 -24.03 -3.82
C LEU A 75 13.16 -22.67 -4.42
N PRO A 76 14.25 -22.02 -3.97
CA PRO A 76 14.69 -20.76 -4.55
C PRO A 76 15.04 -20.92 -6.03
N PHE A 77 14.55 -20.01 -6.87
CA PHE A 77 14.88 -19.98 -8.28
C PHE A 77 16.20 -19.21 -8.47
N ASN A 78 17.27 -19.94 -8.79
CA ASN A 78 18.57 -19.33 -9.04
C ASN A 78 18.60 -18.78 -10.47
N MET A 79 18.74 -17.46 -10.61
CA MET A 79 18.72 -16.77 -11.91
C MET A 79 19.95 -15.86 -12.06
N PRO A 80 20.35 -15.50 -13.29
CA PRO A 80 21.46 -14.57 -13.51
C PRO A 80 21.15 -13.19 -12.90
N ALA A 81 22.18 -12.49 -12.40
CA ALA A 81 22.05 -11.19 -11.72
C ALA A 81 21.30 -10.11 -12.53
N GLU A 82 21.42 -10.12 -13.86
CA GLU A 82 20.69 -9.21 -14.75
C GLU A 82 19.17 -9.41 -14.69
N MET A 83 18.74 -10.65 -14.47
CA MET A 83 17.32 -10.98 -14.36
C MET A 83 16.83 -10.67 -12.93
N GLU A 84 17.65 -10.90 -11.90
CA GLU A 84 17.28 -10.59 -10.51
C GLU A 84 16.89 -9.12 -10.34
N GLN A 85 17.65 -8.16 -10.89
CA GLN A 85 17.34 -6.72 -10.75
C GLN A 85 16.00 -6.28 -11.36
N LYS A 86 15.42 -7.07 -12.26
CA LYS A 86 14.14 -6.75 -12.92
C LYS A 86 12.94 -7.31 -12.17
N PHE A 87 13.12 -8.38 -11.40
CA PHE A 87 12.04 -9.11 -10.72
C PHE A 87 12.14 -9.03 -9.19
N CYS A 88 13.31 -8.70 -8.66
CA CYS A 88 13.67 -8.56 -7.24
C CYS A 88 14.21 -7.16 -6.94
#